data_AF-W4QYW1-F1
#
_entry.id   AF-W4QYW1-F1
#
_cell.length_a   1.000
_cell.length_b   1.000
_cell.length_c   1.000
_cell.angle_alpha   90.00
_cell.angle_beta   90.00
_cell.angle_gamma   90.00
#
_symmetry.space_group_name_H-M   'P 1'
#
loop_
_entity.id
_entity.type
_entity.pdbx_description
1 polymer ?
#
loop_
_entity_poly.entity_id
_entity_poly.type
_entity_poly.pdbx_seq_one_letter_code
_entity_poly.pdbx_strand_id
1 'polypeptide(L)'
;MVEAMYPAHKDSWYVLLILFFVAYFLLKANKHKAAKILHMIVRLFYVIMIFSGVIRLTVWNFEITYVVKGILAIVLIYAMEMILVRTKKGTIGTKAPMYWGLFVISLVVVLLLGLRIITF
;
A
#
# COMPACT_ATOMS: atom_id res chain seq x y z
N MET A 1 -8.39 19.37 -12.85
CA MET A 1 -8.58 18.39 -11.75
C MET A 1 -7.71 17.15 -11.93
N VAL A 2 -7.74 16.47 -13.09
CA VAL A 2 -6.92 15.27 -13.36
C VAL A 2 -5.41 15.54 -13.32
N GLU A 3 -4.95 16.65 -13.88
CA GLU A 3 -3.53 17.07 -13.87
C GLU A 3 -2.94 17.23 -12.46
N ALA A 4 -3.73 17.76 -11.51
CA ALA A 4 -3.29 17.95 -10.13
C ALA A 4 -3.16 16.61 -9.35
N MET A 5 -3.90 15.58 -9.75
CA MET A 5 -3.85 14.26 -9.10
C MET A 5 -2.68 13.40 -9.61
N TYR A 6 -2.07 13.74 -10.75
CA TYR A 6 -0.99 12.94 -11.34
C TYR A 6 0.28 12.89 -10.48
N PRO A 7 0.84 14.03 -9.99
CA PRO A 7 1.99 14.02 -9.09
C PRO A 7 1.62 13.43 -7.73
N ALA A 8 0.46 13.83 -7.19
CA ALA A 8 -0.01 13.38 -5.89
C ALA A 8 -0.19 11.85 -5.80
N HIS A 9 -0.61 11.19 -6.88
CA HIS A 9 -0.70 9.73 -6.93
C HIS A 9 0.66 9.07 -7.17
N LYS A 10 1.50 9.64 -8.04
CA LYS A 10 2.81 9.09 -8.39
C LYS A 10 3.79 9.15 -7.22
N ASP A 11 3.66 10.16 -6.35
CA ASP A 11 4.59 10.40 -5.25
C ASP A 11 4.04 9.93 -3.90
N SER A 12 2.75 9.62 -3.77
CA SER A 12 2.20 9.21 -2.46
C SER A 12 2.56 7.79 -2.03
N TRP A 13 3.00 6.91 -2.94
CA TRP A 13 3.30 5.52 -2.58
C TRP A 13 4.50 5.39 -1.62
N TYR A 14 5.54 6.22 -1.77
CA TYR A 14 6.70 6.17 -0.86
C TYR A 14 6.32 6.72 0.53
N VAL A 15 5.48 7.77 0.58
CA VAL A 15 4.95 8.31 1.85
C VAL A 15 4.14 7.23 2.58
N LEU A 16 3.30 6.49 1.85
CA LEU A 16 2.52 5.39 2.41
C LEU A 16 3.41 4.30 3.03
N LEU A 17 4.49 3.92 2.33
CA LEU A 17 5.45 2.94 2.87
C LEU A 17 6.14 3.45 4.14
N ILE A 18 6.59 4.70 4.15
CA ILE A 18 7.20 5.31 5.35
C ILE A 18 6.21 5.28 6.52
N LEU A 19 4.98 5.74 6.31
CA LEU A 19 3.94 5.74 7.34
C LEU A 19 3.64 4.31 7.85
N PHE A 20 3.60 3.32 6.96
CA PHE A 20 3.43 1.92 7.30
C PHE A 20 4.55 1.41 8.21
N PHE A 21 5.82 1.64 7.85
CA PHE A 21 6.96 1.20 8.66
C PHE A 21 7.01 1.91 10.01
N VAL A 22 6.78 3.23 10.05
CA VAL A 22 6.75 3.98 11.31
C VAL A 22 5.62 3.47 12.22
N ALA A 23 4.42 3.23 11.67
CA ALA A 23 3.31 2.64 12.42
C ALA A 23 3.67 1.25 12.96
N TYR A 24 4.31 0.41 12.15
CA TYR A 24 4.74 -0.93 12.54
C TYR A 24 5.77 -0.91 13.70
N PHE A 25 6.81 -0.07 13.59
CA PHE A 25 7.83 0.03 14.63
C PHE A 25 7.28 0.63 15.92
N LEU A 26 6.33 1.58 15.85
CA LEU A 26 5.65 2.09 17.05
C LEU A 26 4.79 1.03 17.73
N LEU A 27 4.14 0.14 16.96
CA LEU A 27 3.45 -1.02 17.53
C LEU A 27 4.43 -1.95 18.25
N LYS A 28 5.60 -2.22 17.65
CA LYS A 28 6.66 -3.03 18.26
C LYS A 28 7.28 -2.40 19.50
N ALA A 29 7.36 -1.07 19.55
CA ALA A 29 7.85 -0.31 20.70
C ALA A 29 6.80 -0.07 21.78
N ASN A 30 5.63 -0.72 21.72
CA ASN A 30 4.50 -0.55 22.64
C ASN A 30 3.98 0.91 22.73
N LYS A 31 4.23 1.75 21.72
CA LYS A 31 3.75 3.15 21.64
C LYS A 31 2.36 3.19 21.00
N HIS A 32 1.38 2.53 21.63
CA HIS A 32 0.07 2.27 21.04
C HIS A 32 -0.72 3.53 20.62
N LYS A 33 -0.59 4.66 21.34
CA LYS A 33 -1.29 5.91 20.99
C LYS A 33 -0.79 6.50 19.66
N ALA A 34 0.53 6.64 19.52
CA ALA A 34 1.15 7.14 18.29
C ALA A 34 0.92 6.17 17.11
N ALA A 35 1.05 4.87 17.37
CA ALA A 35 0.76 3.84 16.38
C ALA A 35 -0.69 3.90 15.87
N LYS A 36 -1.68 4.15 16.75
CA LYS A 36 -3.09 4.29 16.35
C LYS A 36 -3.30 5.49 15.42
N ILE A 37 -2.68 6.63 15.73
CA ILE A 37 -2.79 7.84 14.89
C ILE A 37 -2.22 7.56 13.50
N LEU A 38 -1.00 7.04 13.43
CA LEU A 38 -0.37 6.73 12.15
C LEU A 38 -1.12 5.64 11.39
N HIS A 39 -1.66 4.62 12.07
CA HIS A 39 -2.49 3.60 11.42
C HIS A 39 -3.75 4.19 10.79
N MET A 40 -4.39 5.18 11.44
CA MET A 40 -5.53 5.91 10.86
C MET A 40 -5.11 6.73 9.63
N ILE A 41 -3.94 7.38 9.66
CA ILE A 41 -3.41 8.12 8.51
C ILE A 41 -3.10 7.17 7.35
N VAL A 42 -2.44 6.04 7.62
CA VAL A 42 -2.16 4.98 6.64
C VAL A 42 -3.45 4.52 5.94
N ARG A 43 -4.54 4.31 6.71
CA ARG A 43 -5.86 3.96 6.15
C ARG A 43 -6.45 5.05 5.25
N LEU A 44 -6.27 6.32 5.60
CA LEU A 44 -6.69 7.43 4.73
C LEU A 44 -5.92 7.41 3.40
N PHE A 45 -4.60 7.18 3.45
CA PHE A 45 -3.78 7.04 2.24
C PHE A 45 -4.20 5.83 1.38
N TYR A 46 -4.62 4.72 1.97
CA TYR A 46 -5.16 3.59 1.20
C TYR A 46 -6.38 4.00 0.36
N VAL A 47 -7.32 4.71 0.96
CA VAL A 47 -8.53 5.18 0.27
C VAL A 47 -8.15 6.15 -0.85
N ILE A 48 -7.26 7.10 -0.58
CA ILE A 48 -6.76 8.05 -1.59
C ILE A 48 -6.09 7.31 -2.75
N MET A 49 -5.23 6.33 -2.46
CA MET A 49 -4.52 5.53 -3.47
C MET A 49 -5.46 4.72 -4.35
N ILE A 50 -6.47 4.07 -3.76
CA ILE A 50 -7.46 3.30 -4.52
C ILE A 50 -8.29 4.24 -5.39
N PHE A 51 -8.83 5.31 -4.83
CA PHE A 51 -9.69 6.24 -5.56
C PHE A 51 -8.96 6.92 -6.72
N SER A 52 -7.76 7.45 -6.46
CA SER A 52 -6.93 8.07 -7.50
C SER A 52 -6.43 7.04 -8.54
N GLY A 53 -6.18 5.79 -8.14
CA GLY A 53 -5.84 4.71 -9.05
C GLY A 53 -6.98 4.34 -9.99
N VAL A 54 -8.22 4.27 -9.50
CA VAL A 54 -9.41 4.01 -10.34
C VAL A 54 -9.62 5.12 -11.37
N ILE A 55 -9.46 6.39 -10.97
CA ILE A 55 -9.51 7.52 -11.90
C ILE A 55 -8.41 7.41 -12.97
N ARG A 56 -7.23 6.92 -12.63
CA ARG A 56 -6.14 6.71 -13.61
C ARG A 56 -6.47 5.61 -14.61
N LEU A 57 -7.16 4.55 -14.19
CA LEU A 57 -7.58 3.47 -15.09
C LEU A 57 -8.57 3.94 -16.15
N THR A 58 -9.48 4.86 -15.83
CA THR A 58 -10.42 5.40 -16.83
C THR A 58 -9.71 6.25 -17.87
N VAL A 59 -8.70 7.02 -17.47
CA VAL A 59 -7.85 7.80 -18.39
C VAL A 59 -7.04 6.90 -19.33
N TRP A 60 -6.61 5.72 -18.86
CA TRP A 60 -5.86 4.74 -19.65
C TRP A 60 -6.74 3.72 -20.38
N ASN A 61 -8.04 3.97 -20.52
CA ASN A 61 -8.98 3.07 -21.19
C ASN A 61 -8.90 1.61 -20.71
N PHE A 62 -8.63 1.41 -19.41
CA PHE A 62 -8.50 0.08 -18.81
C PHE A 62 -7.45 -0.83 -19.48
N GLU A 63 -6.33 -0.27 -19.94
CA GLU A 63 -5.19 -1.06 -20.41
C GLU A 63 -4.81 -2.13 -19.36
N ILE A 64 -4.71 -3.38 -19.82
CA ILE A 64 -4.60 -4.58 -19.00
C ILE A 64 -3.42 -4.51 -18.01
N THR A 65 -2.26 -4.01 -18.45
CA THR A 65 -1.08 -3.81 -17.59
C THR A 65 -1.42 -2.96 -16.35
N TYR A 66 -2.18 -1.87 -16.51
CA TYR A 66 -2.54 -1.01 -15.39
C TYR A 66 -3.65 -1.59 -14.51
N VAL A 67 -4.58 -2.33 -15.11
CA VAL A 67 -5.62 -3.05 -14.34
C VAL A 67 -4.97 -4.06 -13.40
N VAL A 68 -4.04 -4.88 -13.91
CA VAL A 68 -3.29 -5.85 -13.10
C VAL A 68 -2.47 -5.14 -12.01
N LYS A 69 -1.82 -4.03 -12.35
CA LYS A 69 -1.11 -3.21 -11.35
C LYS A 69 -2.06 -2.73 -10.25
N GLY A 70 -3.27 -2.30 -10.60
CA GLY A 70 -4.30 -1.88 -9.64
C GLY A 70 -4.70 -3.01 -8.68
N ILE A 71 -4.94 -4.22 -9.20
CA ILE A 71 -5.26 -5.39 -8.38
C ILE A 71 -4.10 -5.71 -7.41
N LEU A 72 -2.86 -5.71 -7.90
CA LEU A 72 -1.69 -5.95 -7.07
C LEU A 72 -1.49 -4.87 -5.99
N ALA A 73 -1.83 -3.62 -6.29
CA ALA A 73 -1.82 -2.55 -5.29
C ALA A 73 -2.85 -2.78 -4.18
N ILE A 74 -4.03 -3.34 -4.50
CA ILE A 74 -5.03 -3.73 -3.48
C ILE A 74 -4.47 -4.87 -2.61
N VAL A 75 -3.80 -5.86 -3.22
CA VAL A 75 -3.13 -6.95 -2.47
C VAL A 75 -2.04 -6.40 -1.54
N LEU A 76 -1.25 -5.43 -2.01
CA LEU A 76 -0.24 -4.76 -1.19
C LEU A 76 -0.86 -4.02 0.01
N ILE A 77 -1.97 -3.29 -0.22
CA ILE A 77 -2.74 -2.62 0.84
C ILE A 77 -3.26 -3.64 1.86
N TYR A 78 -3.81 -4.75 1.38
CA TYR A 78 -4.25 -5.85 2.24
C TYR A 78 -3.11 -6.39 3.10
N ALA A 79 -1.94 -6.64 2.51
CA ALA A 79 -0.77 -7.14 3.24
C ALA A 79 -0.34 -6.17 4.35
N MET A 80 -0.23 -4.87 4.05
CA MET A 80 0.12 -3.84 5.03
C MET A 80 -0.90 -3.76 6.18
N GLU A 81 -2.20 -3.75 5.86
CA GLU A 81 -3.27 -3.70 6.88
C GLU A 81 -3.24 -4.93 7.78
N MET A 82 -3.05 -6.13 7.20
CA MET A 82 -2.97 -7.37 7.97
C MET A 82 -1.74 -7.41 8.88
N ILE A 83 -0.60 -6.89 8.43
CA ILE A 83 0.60 -6.77 9.26
C ILE A 83 0.32 -5.85 10.45
N LEU A 84 -0.23 -4.65 10.24
CA LEU A 84 -0.51 -3.71 11.34
C LEU A 84 -1.57 -4.24 12.32
N VAL A 85 -2.70 -4.75 11.82
CA VAL A 85 -3.79 -5.25 12.67
C VAL A 85 -3.37 -6.48 13.47
N ARG A 86 -2.70 -7.45 12.84
CA ARG A 86 -2.25 -8.67 13.54
C ARG A 86 -1.12 -8.39 14.51
N THR A 87 -0.22 -7.45 14.18
CA THR A 87 0.83 -7.01 15.11
C THR A 87 0.22 -6.34 16.33
N LYS A 88 -0.74 -5.43 16.14
CA LYS A 88 -1.48 -4.78 17.24
C LYS A 88 -2.21 -5.81 18.13
N LYS A 89 -2.78 -6.85 17.52
CA LYS A 89 -3.50 -7.91 18.24
C LYS A 89 -2.59 -8.98 18.86
N GLY A 90 -1.27 -8.93 18.61
CA GLY A 90 -0.33 -9.99 19.04
C GLY A 90 -0.52 -11.34 18.32
N THR A 91 -1.34 -11.40 17.26
CA THR A 91 -1.70 -12.65 16.55
C THR A 91 -0.90 -12.86 15.26
N ILE A 92 0.16 -12.08 15.06
CA ILE A 92 1.00 -12.21 13.86
C ILE A 92 1.87 -13.48 13.92
N GLY A 93 2.51 -13.75 15.07
CA GLY A 93 3.24 -14.98 15.39
C GLY A 93 3.88 -15.69 14.19
N THR A 94 3.50 -16.96 14.01
CA THR A 94 3.97 -17.84 12.92
C THR A 94 3.51 -17.42 11.52
N LYS A 95 2.51 -16.53 11.41
CA LYS A 95 2.00 -16.01 10.12
C LYS A 95 2.80 -14.81 9.63
N ALA A 96 3.76 -14.31 10.41
CA ALA A 96 4.58 -13.16 10.01
C ALA A 96 5.28 -13.34 8.66
N PRO A 97 5.98 -14.47 8.38
CA PRO A 97 6.68 -14.64 7.10
C PRO A 97 5.73 -14.62 5.90
N MET A 98 4.53 -15.17 6.04
CA MET A 98 3.51 -15.17 4.99
C MET A 98 3.08 -13.74 4.62
N TYR A 99 2.72 -12.91 5.61
CA TYR A 99 2.26 -11.54 5.33
C TYR A 99 3.39 -10.63 4.86
N TRP A 100 4.59 -10.76 5.41
CA TRP A 100 5.76 -10.02 4.93
C TRP A 100 6.19 -10.47 3.53
N GLY A 101 6.13 -11.76 3.22
CA GLY A 101 6.35 -12.28 1.88
C GLY A 101 5.34 -11.71 0.88
N LEU A 102 4.05 -11.73 1.24
CA LEU A 102 3.00 -11.12 0.41
C LEU A 102 3.26 -9.61 0.19
N PHE A 103 3.65 -8.89 1.23
CA PHE A 103 4.01 -7.46 1.14
C PHE A 103 5.20 -7.22 0.22
N VAL A 104 6.31 -7.95 0.40
CA VAL A 104 7.53 -7.76 -0.41
C VAL A 104 7.28 -8.13 -1.87
N ILE A 105 6.65 -9.28 -2.13
CA ILE A 105 6.36 -9.74 -3.49
C ILE A 105 5.44 -8.74 -4.20
N SER A 106 4.32 -8.36 -3.56
CA SER A 106 3.38 -7.40 -4.18
C SER A 106 4.03 -6.03 -4.39
N LEU A 107 4.82 -5.54 -3.45
CA LEU A 107 5.55 -4.27 -3.59
C LEU A 107 6.50 -4.30 -4.79
N VAL A 108 7.33 -5.35 -4.90
CA VAL A 108 8.29 -5.48 -6.01
C VAL A 108 7.55 -5.52 -7.34
N VAL A 109 6.52 -6.36 -7.48
CA VAL A 109 5.79 -6.47 -8.76
C VAL A 109 5.09 -5.15 -9.12
N VAL A 110 4.47 -4.46 -8.16
CA VAL A 110 3.84 -3.14 -8.40
C VAL A 110 4.87 -2.11 -8.87
N LEU A 111 6.09 -2.13 -8.32
CA LEU A 111 7.18 -1.25 -8.75
C LEU A 111 7.70 -1.60 -10.14
N LEU A 112 7.90 -2.88 -10.46
CA LEU A 112 8.34 -3.32 -11.79
C LEU A 112 7.34 -2.93 -12.89
N LEU A 113 6.04 -3.08 -12.62
CA LEU A 113 4.97 -2.60 -13.52
C LEU A 113 4.95 -1.06 -13.59
N GLY A 114 5.16 -0.39 -12.45
CA GLY A 114 5.17 1.07 -12.37
C GLY A 114 6.34 1.73 -13.11
N LEU A 115 7.50 1.08 -13.12
CA LEU A 115 8.70 1.50 -13.84
C LEU A 115 8.71 1.03 -15.29
N ARG A 116 7.65 0.32 -15.74
CA ARG A 116 7.52 -0.25 -17.09
C ARG A 116 8.65 -1.23 -17.45
N ILE A 117 9.20 -1.92 -16.44
CA ILE A 117 10.18 -3.00 -16.63
C ILE A 117 9.46 -4.28 -17.08
N ILE A 118 8.26 -4.51 -16.53
CA ILE A 118 7.33 -5.56 -16.94
C ILE A 118 6.10 -4.87 -17.55
N THR A 119 5.71 -5.28 -18.76
CA THR A 119 4.52 -4.78 -19.47
C THR A 119 3.95 -5.90 -20.35
N PHE A 120 2.64 -5.90 -20.56
CA PHE A 120 1.92 -6.86 -21.42
C PHE A 120 0.63 -6.24 -21.97
#